data_AF-A0A2V2BC31-F1
#
_entry.id   AF-A0A2V2BC31-F1
#
_cell.length_a   1.000
_cell.length_b   1.000
_cell.length_c   1.000
_cell.angle_alpha   90.00
_cell.angle_beta   90.00
_cell.angle_gamma   90.00
#
_symmetry.space_group_name_H-M   'P 1'
#
loop_
_entity.id
_entity.type
_entity.pdbx_description
1 polymer ?
#
loop_
_entity_poly.entity_id
_entity_poly.type
_entity_poly.pdbx_seq_one_letter_code
_entity_poly.pdbx_strand_id
1 'polypeptide(L)'
;MVNTQCGVPLVMAQGNTGGNAAHFLPKANCVASWLKKIGYRTHFIRGSNKEFAGADKFFSQHGWSRQDDLDFFIENKIAKSDQISGWGVQDDVLLDYAWDKYLNLSNTKQPFLLSLLTVGTHAPDGKTLATCENKIIKEQKIKMLSAVRCSDYLISNFINKLINSDYFDNTIIVLVSDHLMMRNSASQLLDANSSERRNNFIIIKKGLNNYKNDNPGSLIDVWPTVLDISGKKDNSLGFGVSLLSNNESSFYKNLSIDNAYDYIKFSSKLWNTPSLKEGLSKSGDRIQIGKQAYSLPVFAELSNENLGSVWFEGFAKNVIQYTSKGKSFFYANLCKNIGIDSEMICAYHVTPKKITKMLVTPMGLKYVYEKDATSILYKEHIAGISSGPYFIDSGISSTAGKRMATPFGFSFLTKKDDGFNVTLNFETCHNQSLDKDKIKTILAENHHLIYTSNDSINCGDDKTTNELSSLLSDKNFTNLAFRQQVTGIITGGKSVSVKGLPDMPLDTFIDLQQNTIHPVCEVFLDCPTPSS
;
A
#
# COMPACT_ATOMS: atom_id res chain seq x y z
N MET A 1 3.30 11.60 4.03
CA MET A 1 2.19 12.33 4.70
C MET A 1 2.15 12.16 6.21
N VAL A 2 2.00 10.96 6.77
CA VAL A 2 1.90 10.79 8.25
C VAL A 2 3.10 11.37 9.00
N ASN A 3 4.32 11.11 8.52
CA ASN A 3 5.55 11.64 9.12
C ASN A 3 5.51 13.16 9.29
N THR A 4 5.17 13.90 8.23
CA THR A 4 5.05 15.36 8.32
C THR A 4 3.86 15.73 9.19
N GLN A 5 2.66 15.24 8.90
CA GLN A 5 1.44 15.74 9.53
C GLN A 5 1.28 15.39 11.01
N CYS A 6 1.91 14.32 11.50
CA CYS A 6 1.73 13.82 12.86
C CYS A 6 3.03 13.70 13.65
N GLY A 7 4.18 13.94 13.01
CA GLY A 7 5.49 13.85 13.67
C GLY A 7 5.85 12.43 14.12
N VAL A 8 5.29 11.39 13.50
CA VAL A 8 5.56 9.98 13.85
C VAL A 8 5.76 9.14 12.58
N PRO A 9 6.60 8.09 12.60
CA PRO A 9 6.76 7.20 11.47
C PRO A 9 5.48 6.40 11.21
N LEU A 10 5.08 6.28 9.94
CA LEU A 10 4.01 5.35 9.56
C LEU A 10 4.53 3.91 9.59
N VAL A 11 3.87 3.05 10.37
CA VAL A 11 4.20 1.62 10.45
C VAL A 11 2.99 0.83 9.98
N MET A 12 3.14 0.06 8.91
CA MET A 12 2.11 -0.85 8.40
C MET A 12 2.77 -2.15 7.94
N ALA A 13 2.02 -3.24 8.02
CA ALA A 13 2.52 -4.56 7.62
C ALA A 13 2.61 -4.73 6.09
N GLN A 14 1.88 -3.88 5.36
CA GLN A 14 1.76 -3.87 3.90
C GLN A 14 1.63 -2.43 3.42
N GLY A 15 2.29 -2.08 2.31
CA GLY A 15 2.21 -0.75 1.72
C GLY A 15 0.76 -0.39 1.32
N ASN A 16 0.46 0.90 1.13
CA ASN A 16 -0.81 1.45 0.59
C ASN A 16 -2.17 0.83 1.02
N THR A 17 -2.21 0.01 2.07
CA THR A 17 -3.41 -0.72 2.51
C THR A 17 -4.09 -0.07 3.72
N GLY A 18 -3.64 1.13 4.13
CA GLY A 18 -4.29 1.89 5.21
C GLY A 18 -5.79 2.15 4.96
N GLY A 19 -6.21 2.19 3.69
CA GLY A 19 -7.61 2.29 3.28
C GLY A 19 -8.48 1.08 3.66
N ASN A 20 -7.88 -0.05 4.05
CA ASN A 20 -8.63 -1.23 4.47
C ASN A 20 -9.06 -1.20 5.94
N ALA A 21 -8.47 -0.33 6.77
CA ALA A 21 -8.96 -0.04 8.12
C ALA A 21 -9.93 1.14 8.10
N ALA A 22 -11.06 1.06 8.82
CA ALA A 22 -12.05 2.16 8.87
C ALA A 22 -11.52 3.39 9.61
N HIS A 23 -10.74 3.21 10.68
CA HIS A 23 -10.06 4.28 11.38
C HIS A 23 -8.56 4.24 11.07
N PHE A 24 -8.04 5.34 10.52
CA PHE A 24 -6.64 5.47 10.15
C PHE A 24 -5.88 6.08 11.32
N LEU A 25 -4.96 5.33 11.95
CA LEU A 25 -4.17 5.77 13.11
C LEU A 25 -4.99 6.56 14.16
N PRO A 26 -6.08 5.99 14.72
CA PRO A 26 -7.02 6.73 15.57
C PRO A 26 -6.44 7.31 16.86
N LYS A 27 -5.23 6.89 17.27
CA LYS A 27 -4.54 7.42 18.45
C LYS A 27 -3.45 8.44 18.11
N ALA A 28 -3.20 8.70 16.82
CA ALA A 28 -2.26 9.74 16.42
C ALA A 28 -2.88 11.13 16.65
N ASN A 29 -2.04 12.06 17.13
CA ASN A 29 -2.38 13.47 17.18
C ASN A 29 -1.60 14.18 16.07
N CYS A 30 -2.31 14.83 15.16
CA CYS A 30 -1.72 15.47 13.99
C CYS A 30 -1.92 16.99 14.01
N VAL A 31 -1.04 17.71 13.32
CA VAL A 31 -0.95 19.17 13.33
C VAL A 31 -2.28 19.85 12.97
N ALA A 32 -2.99 19.35 11.95
CA ALA A 32 -4.25 19.93 11.51
C ALA A 32 -5.35 19.81 12.59
N SER A 33 -5.37 18.70 13.35
CA SER A 33 -6.29 18.53 14.48
C SER A 33 -6.03 19.57 15.58
N TRP A 34 -4.76 19.84 15.88
CA TRP A 34 -4.39 20.84 16.88
C TRP A 34 -4.66 22.27 16.37
N LEU A 35 -4.24 22.61 15.16
CA LEU A 35 -4.48 23.91 14.54
C LEU A 35 -5.98 24.23 14.48
N LYS A 36 -6.82 23.25 14.12
CA LYS A 36 -8.28 23.39 14.14
C LYS A 36 -8.82 23.73 15.53
N LYS A 37 -8.31 23.07 16.58
CA LYS A 37 -8.73 23.35 17.98
C LYS A 37 -8.41 24.78 18.41
N ILE A 38 -7.34 25.37 17.87
CA ILE A 38 -6.96 26.76 18.16
C ILE A 38 -7.48 27.77 17.12
N GLY A 39 -8.50 27.38 16.34
CA GLY A 39 -9.26 28.29 15.47
C GLY A 39 -8.79 28.38 14.03
N TYR A 40 -7.80 27.59 13.60
CA TYR A 40 -7.38 27.59 12.19
C TYR A 40 -8.39 26.87 11.30
N ARG A 41 -8.64 27.45 10.12
CA ARG A 41 -9.28 26.73 9.01
C ARG A 41 -8.25 25.84 8.33
N THR A 42 -8.50 24.54 8.27
CA THR A 42 -7.58 23.55 7.67
C THR A 42 -8.14 23.08 6.33
N HIS A 43 -7.44 23.35 5.23
CA HIS A 43 -7.86 23.03 3.88
C HIS A 43 -6.77 22.24 3.15
N PHE A 44 -7.11 21.04 2.69
CA PHE A 44 -6.22 20.20 1.88
C PHE A 44 -6.68 20.18 0.42
N ILE A 45 -5.77 20.43 -0.52
CA ILE A 45 -6.06 20.36 -1.97
C ILE A 45 -5.15 19.31 -2.59
N ARG A 46 -5.73 18.41 -3.39
CA ARG A 46 -5.00 17.39 -4.16
C ARG A 46 -5.66 17.15 -5.51
N GLY A 47 -4.86 16.78 -6.50
CA GLY A 47 -5.39 16.41 -7.82
C GLY A 47 -5.84 14.95 -7.90
N SER A 48 -5.41 14.10 -6.96
CA SER A 48 -5.64 12.66 -6.97
C SER A 48 -6.95 12.25 -6.30
N ASN A 49 -7.39 11.02 -6.59
CA ASN A 49 -8.54 10.39 -5.91
C ASN A 49 -8.31 10.32 -4.39
N LYS A 50 -9.39 10.53 -3.63
CA LYS A 50 -9.26 10.73 -2.19
C LYS A 50 -8.96 9.45 -1.41
N GLU A 51 -9.49 8.31 -1.84
CA GLU A 51 -9.42 7.01 -1.16
C GLU A 51 -8.04 6.35 -1.24
N PHE A 52 -7.20 6.76 -2.20
CA PHE A 52 -5.88 6.16 -2.40
C PHE A 52 -5.07 6.09 -1.10
N ALA A 53 -4.56 4.90 -0.79
CA ALA A 53 -3.81 4.58 0.42
C ALA A 53 -4.51 4.90 1.77
N GLY A 54 -5.84 5.13 1.77
CA GLY A 54 -6.61 5.52 2.95
C GLY A 54 -6.49 7.00 3.32
N ALA A 55 -6.07 7.84 2.37
CA ALA A 55 -5.87 9.26 2.61
C ALA A 55 -7.18 10.00 2.92
N ASP A 56 -8.32 9.57 2.38
CA ASP A 56 -9.67 10.05 2.70
C ASP A 56 -9.94 10.00 4.21
N LYS A 57 -9.70 8.85 4.82
CA LYS A 57 -9.86 8.60 6.26
C LYS A 57 -8.82 9.36 7.05
N PHE A 58 -7.56 9.32 6.63
CA PHE A 58 -6.51 10.05 7.31
C PHE A 58 -6.85 11.54 7.42
N PHE A 59 -7.13 12.21 6.31
CA PHE A 59 -7.39 13.65 6.35
C PHE A 59 -8.70 13.99 7.07
N SER A 60 -9.78 13.24 6.82
CA SER A 60 -11.08 13.50 7.48
C SER A 60 -11.06 13.26 8.99
N GLN A 61 -10.30 12.27 9.46
CA GLN A 61 -10.21 11.91 10.88
C GLN A 61 -9.16 12.74 11.63
N HIS A 62 -8.18 13.32 10.93
CA HIS A 62 -7.06 14.06 11.53
C HIS A 62 -7.14 15.58 11.36
N GLY A 63 -8.36 16.11 11.31
CA GLY A 63 -8.62 17.54 11.54
C GLY A 63 -8.69 18.40 10.29
N TRP A 64 -8.60 17.82 9.09
CA TRP A 64 -8.79 18.55 7.83
C TRP A 64 -10.27 18.80 7.56
N SER A 65 -10.70 20.00 7.89
CA SER A 65 -12.10 20.45 7.76
C SER A 65 -12.61 20.53 6.32
N ARG A 66 -11.72 20.72 5.35
CA ARG A 66 -12.07 20.74 3.92
C ARG A 66 -11.01 20.01 3.10
N GLN A 67 -11.47 19.21 2.15
CA GLN A 67 -10.67 18.52 1.16
C GLN A 67 -11.25 18.82 -0.22
N ASP A 68 -10.40 19.30 -1.13
CA ASP A 68 -10.73 19.43 -2.55
C ASP A 68 -9.85 18.43 -3.31
N ASP A 69 -10.46 17.36 -3.80
CA ASP A 69 -9.85 16.24 -4.51
C ASP A 69 -10.31 16.14 -5.96
N LEU A 70 -9.88 15.09 -6.68
CA LEU A 70 -10.24 14.87 -8.08
C LEU A 70 -11.74 15.03 -8.38
N ASP A 71 -12.62 14.45 -7.56
CA ASP A 71 -14.07 14.51 -7.79
C ASP A 71 -14.56 15.95 -7.67
N PHE A 72 -14.07 16.70 -6.67
CA PHE A 72 -14.39 18.11 -6.52
C PHE A 72 -14.00 18.93 -7.76
N PHE A 73 -12.81 18.71 -8.33
CA PHE A 73 -12.37 19.40 -9.54
C PHE A 73 -13.25 19.08 -10.76
N ILE A 74 -13.71 17.84 -10.89
CA ILE A 74 -14.59 17.38 -11.98
C ILE A 74 -16.00 17.96 -11.80
N GLU A 75 -16.61 17.77 -10.63
CA GLU A 75 -17.99 18.19 -10.33
C GLU A 75 -18.18 19.70 -10.49
N ASN A 76 -17.16 20.48 -10.10
CA ASN A 76 -17.19 21.94 -10.18
C ASN A 76 -16.63 22.48 -11.51
N LYS A 77 -16.28 21.59 -12.46
CA LYS A 77 -15.76 21.95 -13.79
C LYS A 77 -14.52 22.85 -13.74
N ILE A 78 -13.69 22.65 -12.71
CA ILE A 78 -12.43 23.39 -12.54
C ILE A 78 -11.37 22.81 -13.47
N ALA A 79 -11.32 21.48 -13.60
CA ALA A 79 -10.43 20.78 -14.52
C ALA A 79 -11.21 20.18 -15.70
N LYS A 80 -10.67 20.33 -16.91
CA LYS A 80 -11.16 19.65 -18.11
C LYS A 80 -10.59 18.23 -18.20
N SER A 81 -11.20 17.37 -19.02
CA SER A 81 -10.77 15.99 -19.18
C SER A 81 -9.32 15.84 -19.68
N ASP A 82 -8.84 16.76 -20.53
CA ASP A 82 -7.46 16.81 -21.01
C ASP A 82 -6.45 17.35 -19.98
N GLN A 83 -6.96 17.92 -18.88
CA GLN A 83 -6.19 18.41 -17.73
C GLN A 83 -6.15 17.40 -16.58
N ILE A 84 -6.65 16.18 -16.79
CA ILE A 84 -6.63 15.09 -15.82
C ILE A 84 -5.77 13.95 -16.38
N SER A 85 -4.78 13.55 -15.61
CA SER A 85 -3.91 12.41 -15.91
C SER A 85 -4.30 11.19 -15.09
N GLY A 86 -3.65 10.03 -15.33
CA GLY A 86 -3.84 8.84 -14.50
C GLY A 86 -3.52 9.05 -13.01
N TRP A 87 -2.75 10.08 -12.67
CA TRP A 87 -2.43 10.45 -11.29
C TRP A 87 -3.31 11.56 -10.72
N GLY A 88 -4.18 12.17 -11.54
CA GLY A 88 -5.08 13.23 -11.14
C GLY A 88 -4.94 14.53 -11.94
N VAL A 89 -5.53 15.59 -11.41
CA VAL A 89 -5.51 16.96 -11.97
C VAL A 89 -4.07 17.46 -12.15
N GLN A 90 -3.79 18.07 -13.30
CA GLN A 90 -2.50 18.66 -13.61
C GLN A 90 -2.13 19.81 -12.64
N ASP A 91 -0.84 19.93 -12.33
CA ASP A 91 -0.36 20.84 -11.29
C ASP A 91 -0.60 22.32 -11.60
N ASP A 92 -0.64 22.73 -12.87
CA ASP A 92 -0.95 24.11 -13.25
C ASP A 92 -2.39 24.51 -12.87
N VAL A 93 -3.37 23.66 -13.17
CA VAL A 93 -4.77 23.83 -12.76
C VAL A 93 -4.91 23.81 -11.24
N LEU A 94 -4.23 22.87 -10.57
CA LEU A 94 -4.27 22.75 -9.11
C LEU A 94 -3.72 24.01 -8.42
N LEU A 95 -2.59 24.52 -8.90
CA LEU A 95 -1.93 25.70 -8.33
C LEU A 95 -2.70 27.00 -8.61
N ASP A 96 -3.33 27.14 -9.77
CA ASP A 96 -4.21 28.28 -10.04
C ASP A 96 -5.45 28.26 -9.14
N TYR A 97 -6.08 27.11 -8.95
CA TYR A 97 -7.18 26.97 -7.98
C TYR A 97 -6.73 27.24 -6.54
N ALA A 98 -5.53 26.76 -6.17
CA ALA A 98 -4.96 27.01 -4.84
C ALA A 98 -4.67 28.49 -4.59
N TRP A 99 -4.29 29.24 -5.62
CA TRP A 99 -4.12 30.69 -5.55
C TRP A 99 -5.44 31.40 -5.23
N ASP A 100 -6.51 31.06 -5.96
CA ASP A 100 -7.85 31.61 -5.68
C ASP A 100 -8.32 31.23 -4.27
N LYS A 101 -8.05 30.00 -3.83
CA LYS A 101 -8.36 29.56 -2.47
C LYS A 101 -7.58 30.36 -1.42
N TYR A 102 -6.29 30.60 -1.64
CA TYR A 102 -5.44 31.40 -0.76
C TYR A 102 -5.99 32.83 -0.61
N LEU A 103 -6.35 33.50 -1.71
CA LEU A 103 -6.96 34.83 -1.68
C LEU A 103 -8.27 34.83 -0.89
N ASN A 104 -9.14 33.85 -1.16
CA ASN A 104 -10.42 33.72 -0.46
C ASN A 104 -10.24 33.50 1.04
N LEU A 105 -9.34 32.60 1.46
CA LEU A 105 -9.07 32.34 2.87
C LEU A 105 -8.46 33.57 3.56
N SER A 106 -7.51 34.24 2.90
CA SER A 106 -6.85 35.42 3.44
C SER A 106 -7.82 36.58 3.67
N ASN A 107 -8.78 36.78 2.75
CA ASN A 107 -9.84 37.78 2.87
C ASN A 107 -10.73 37.58 4.11
N THR A 108 -10.83 36.36 4.64
CA THR A 108 -11.67 36.09 5.82
C THR A 108 -11.08 36.60 7.13
N LYS A 109 -9.79 37.00 7.13
CA LYS A 109 -9.03 37.44 8.31
C LYS A 109 -9.00 36.42 9.45
N GLN A 110 -9.26 35.14 9.15
CA GLN A 110 -9.13 34.01 10.06
C GLN A 110 -7.84 33.25 9.75
N PRO A 111 -7.12 32.73 10.76
CA PRO A 111 -5.94 31.93 10.50
C PRO A 111 -6.31 30.65 9.74
N PHE A 112 -5.45 30.23 8.82
CA PHE A 112 -5.68 29.02 8.04
C PHE A 112 -4.39 28.25 7.80
N LEU A 113 -4.56 26.94 7.58
CA LEU A 113 -3.57 26.04 7.02
C LEU A 113 -4.10 25.57 5.67
N LEU A 114 -3.44 25.98 4.60
CA LEU A 114 -3.69 25.49 3.24
C LEU A 114 -2.53 24.58 2.84
N SER A 115 -2.81 23.30 2.57
CA SER A 115 -1.80 22.32 2.14
C SER A 115 -2.18 21.75 0.78
N LEU A 116 -1.18 21.64 -0.09
CA LEU A 116 -1.33 21.22 -1.48
C LEU A 116 -0.49 19.98 -1.73
N LEU A 117 -1.00 19.05 -2.54
CA LEU A 117 -0.25 17.89 -3.03
C LEU A 117 -0.21 17.88 -4.56
N THR A 118 0.98 18.09 -5.12
CA THR A 118 1.25 18.01 -6.55
C THR A 118 1.44 16.56 -7.01
N VAL A 119 1.21 16.30 -8.29
CA VAL A 119 1.29 14.96 -8.88
C VAL A 119 2.11 14.90 -10.17
N GLY A 120 2.56 16.04 -10.71
CA GLY A 120 3.24 16.12 -12.01
C GLY A 120 4.58 15.37 -12.09
N THR A 121 5.20 15.04 -10.95
CA THR A 121 6.47 14.30 -10.86
C THR A 121 6.30 12.81 -10.57
N HIS A 122 5.07 12.27 -10.63
CA HIS A 122 4.85 10.87 -10.31
C HIS A 122 5.53 9.90 -11.31
N ALA A 123 6.13 8.83 -10.79
CA ALA A 123 6.74 7.76 -11.57
C ALA A 123 5.73 7.09 -12.54
N PRO A 124 6.18 6.50 -13.67
CA PRO A 124 7.58 6.29 -14.05
C PRO A 124 8.27 7.45 -14.77
N ASP A 125 7.51 8.33 -15.44
CA ASP A 125 8.08 9.35 -16.34
C ASP A 125 7.78 10.80 -15.92
N GLY A 126 6.87 11.01 -14.98
CA GLY A 126 6.29 12.33 -14.72
C GLY A 126 5.53 12.88 -15.95
N LYS A 127 5.05 14.12 -15.83
CA LYS A 127 4.33 14.81 -16.90
C LYS A 127 4.87 16.23 -17.07
N THR A 128 5.36 16.53 -18.27
CA THR A 128 5.60 17.92 -18.70
C THR A 128 4.32 18.49 -19.28
N LEU A 129 3.89 19.65 -18.77
CA LEU A 129 2.66 20.33 -19.17
C LEU A 129 2.91 21.34 -20.29
N ALA A 130 1.87 21.65 -21.06
CA ALA A 130 1.93 22.66 -22.13
C ALA A 130 2.32 24.05 -21.59
N THR A 131 1.87 24.38 -20.38
CA THR A 131 2.21 25.61 -19.65
C THR A 131 3.72 25.78 -19.43
N CYS A 132 4.49 24.69 -19.45
CA CYS A 132 5.95 24.71 -19.30
C CYS A 132 6.71 24.83 -20.64
N GLU A 133 6.01 24.82 -21.78
CA GLU A 133 6.67 24.88 -23.09
C GLU A 133 7.41 26.20 -23.29
N ASN A 134 8.64 26.09 -23.80
CA ASN A 134 9.56 27.21 -23.99
C ASN A 134 9.92 27.97 -22.69
N LYS A 135 9.55 27.45 -21.51
CA LYS A 135 9.91 27.98 -20.18
C LYS A 135 10.97 27.16 -19.47
N ILE A 136 11.14 25.90 -19.87
CA ILE A 136 12.10 24.98 -19.30
C ILE A 136 12.97 24.34 -20.38
N ILE A 137 14.16 23.90 -19.99
CA ILE A 137 14.99 23.03 -20.82
C ILE A 137 14.40 21.61 -20.74
N LYS A 138 13.89 21.08 -21.85
CA LYS A 138 13.39 19.70 -21.93
C LYS A 138 14.57 18.72 -22.07
N GLU A 139 14.60 17.68 -21.24
CA GLU A 139 15.47 16.51 -21.40
C GLU A 139 14.81 15.47 -22.30
N GLN A 140 15.47 15.15 -23.42
CA GLN A 140 14.92 14.20 -24.41
C GLN A 140 15.03 12.74 -23.96
N LYS A 141 16.09 12.38 -23.22
CA LYS A 141 16.38 11.00 -22.85
C LYS A 141 15.70 10.57 -21.53
N ILE A 142 15.55 11.50 -20.59
CA ILE A 142 15.04 11.21 -19.25
C ILE A 142 13.83 12.12 -18.98
N LYS A 143 12.63 11.64 -19.29
CA LYS A 143 11.40 12.43 -19.19
C LYS A 143 11.14 12.94 -17.77
N MET A 144 11.49 12.17 -16.75
CA MET A 144 11.34 12.58 -15.36
C MET A 144 12.05 13.90 -15.05
N LEU A 145 13.23 14.16 -15.64
CA LEU A 145 13.94 15.42 -15.41
C LEU A 145 13.18 16.63 -16.01
N SER A 146 12.53 16.44 -17.17
CA SER A 146 11.65 17.46 -17.75
C SER A 146 10.42 17.72 -16.88
N ALA A 147 9.83 16.68 -16.29
CA ALA A 147 8.71 16.81 -15.37
C ALA A 147 9.11 17.55 -14.09
N VAL A 148 10.27 17.24 -13.51
CA VAL A 148 10.82 17.95 -12.34
C VAL A 148 11.05 19.43 -12.65
N ARG A 149 11.65 19.77 -13.80
CA ARG A 149 11.84 21.18 -14.21
C ARG A 149 10.51 21.91 -14.42
N CYS A 150 9.51 21.23 -14.97
CA CYS A 150 8.16 21.79 -15.12
C CYS A 150 7.51 22.06 -13.75
N SER A 151 7.61 21.12 -12.81
CA SER A 151 7.12 21.28 -11.45
C SER A 151 7.83 22.44 -10.73
N ASP A 152 9.15 22.53 -10.85
CA ASP A 152 9.95 23.64 -10.31
C ASP A 152 9.51 25.01 -10.85
N TYR A 153 9.28 25.12 -12.16
CA TYR A 153 8.76 26.34 -12.79
C TYR A 153 7.38 26.74 -12.24
N LEU A 154 6.43 25.80 -12.18
CA LEU A 154 5.07 26.07 -11.71
C LEU A 154 5.03 26.45 -10.23
N ILE A 155 5.75 25.71 -9.38
CA ILE A 155 5.84 25.99 -7.94
C ILE A 155 6.52 27.33 -7.69
N SER A 156 7.60 27.65 -8.42
CA SER A 156 8.27 28.95 -8.32
C SER A 156 7.34 30.11 -8.65
N ASN A 157 6.56 29.98 -9.73
CA ASN A 157 5.56 31.00 -10.10
C ASN A 157 4.47 31.15 -9.03
N PHE A 158 3.98 30.04 -8.47
CA PHE A 158 2.99 30.06 -7.40
C PHE A 158 3.53 30.73 -6.13
N ILE A 159 4.74 30.38 -5.70
CA ILE A 159 5.41 31.00 -4.55
C ILE A 159 5.63 32.50 -4.81
N ASN A 160 6.04 32.89 -6.02
CA ASN A 160 6.17 34.30 -6.39
C ASN A 160 4.84 35.05 -6.33
N LYS A 161 3.71 34.45 -6.74
CA LYS A 161 2.38 35.03 -6.56
C LYS A 161 2.07 35.24 -5.07
N LEU A 162 2.37 34.26 -4.22
CA LEU A 162 2.16 34.37 -2.76
C LEU A 162 3.00 35.49 -2.14
N ILE A 163 4.30 35.55 -2.45
CA ILE A 163 5.23 36.56 -1.91
C ILE A 163 4.81 37.98 -2.30
N ASN A 164 4.32 38.16 -3.53
CA ASN A 164 3.89 39.46 -4.03
C ASN A 164 2.45 39.82 -3.66
N SER A 165 1.76 39.00 -2.85
CA SER A 165 0.40 39.28 -2.40
C SER A 165 0.37 40.21 -1.19
N ASP A 166 -0.71 40.98 -1.05
CA ASP A 166 -0.96 41.85 0.12
C ASP A 166 -1.02 41.07 1.46
N TYR A 167 -1.13 39.74 1.40
CA TYR A 167 -1.27 38.86 2.56
C TYR A 167 0.04 38.17 2.97
N PHE A 168 1.12 38.35 2.21
CA PHE A 168 2.40 37.66 2.46
C PHE A 168 2.98 37.96 3.85
N ASP A 169 2.81 39.20 4.32
CA ASP A 169 3.28 39.65 5.63
C ASP A 169 2.77 38.77 6.79
N ASN A 170 1.60 38.16 6.61
CA ASN A 170 0.97 37.29 7.59
C ASN A 170 0.94 35.80 7.16
N THR A 171 1.82 35.41 6.24
CA THR A 171 1.87 34.06 5.67
C THR A 171 3.24 33.42 5.87
N ILE A 172 3.26 32.15 6.27
CA ILE A 172 4.45 31.30 6.24
C ILE A 172 4.25 30.29 5.11
N ILE A 173 5.12 30.34 4.11
CA ILE A 173 5.12 29.38 3.00
C ILE A 173 6.11 28.29 3.34
N VAL A 174 5.68 27.04 3.20
CA VAL A 174 6.50 25.86 3.46
C VAL A 174 6.50 24.99 2.20
N LEU A 175 7.66 24.83 1.56
CA LEU A 175 7.87 23.90 0.47
C LEU A 175 8.62 22.69 0.99
N VAL A 176 8.01 21.51 0.90
CA VAL A 176 8.56 20.29 1.49
C VAL A 176 8.30 19.09 0.56
N SER A 177 9.31 18.22 0.41
CA SER A 177 9.15 16.95 -0.29
C SER A 177 8.36 15.95 0.56
N ASP A 178 7.58 15.08 -0.09
CA ASP A 178 6.87 13.98 0.56
C ASP A 178 7.76 12.75 0.78
N HIS A 179 8.59 12.39 -0.21
CA HIS A 179 9.58 11.32 -0.14
C HIS A 179 10.68 11.45 -1.22
N LEU A 180 11.73 10.64 -1.09
CA LEU A 180 12.74 10.48 -2.14
C LEU A 180 12.14 9.74 -3.34
N MET A 181 12.53 10.14 -4.55
CA MET A 181 11.98 9.55 -5.78
C MET A 181 12.13 8.02 -5.85
N MET A 182 11.04 7.30 -6.14
CA MET A 182 11.06 5.84 -6.32
C MET A 182 11.61 5.45 -7.70
N ARG A 183 11.58 4.17 -8.07
CA ARG A 183 12.02 3.70 -9.38
C ARG A 183 11.26 4.41 -10.51
N ASN A 184 11.98 4.98 -11.47
CA ASN A 184 11.47 5.83 -12.54
C ASN A 184 12.47 5.89 -13.72
N SER A 185 12.20 6.67 -14.77
CA SER A 185 13.11 6.78 -15.93
C SER A 185 14.48 7.40 -15.63
N ALA A 186 14.64 8.09 -14.51
CA ALA A 186 15.92 8.60 -14.01
C ALA A 186 16.63 7.65 -13.03
N SER A 187 16.12 6.43 -12.80
CA SER A 187 16.68 5.51 -11.78
C SER A 187 18.17 5.29 -11.89
N GLN A 188 18.71 5.03 -13.08
CA GLN A 188 20.15 4.81 -13.26
C GLN A 188 20.99 6.00 -12.76
N LEU A 189 20.52 7.23 -12.99
CA LEU A 189 21.18 8.45 -12.51
C LEU A 189 21.04 8.57 -10.98
N LEU A 190 19.86 8.31 -10.43
CA LEU A 190 19.61 8.42 -8.99
C LEU A 190 20.38 7.36 -8.18
N ASP A 191 20.51 6.14 -8.71
CA ASP A 191 21.23 5.04 -8.07
C ASP A 191 22.74 5.32 -8.03
N ALA A 192 23.28 5.87 -9.13
CA ALA A 192 24.68 6.31 -9.20
C ALA A 192 25.01 7.45 -8.20
N ASN A 193 24.01 8.17 -7.71
CA ASN A 193 24.16 9.29 -6.77
C ASN A 193 23.41 9.04 -5.45
N SER A 194 23.26 7.78 -5.04
CA SER A 194 22.39 7.38 -3.93
C SER A 194 22.70 8.07 -2.60
N SER A 195 23.98 8.33 -2.30
CA SER A 195 24.45 8.99 -1.07
C SER A 195 24.09 10.47 -0.97
N GLU A 196 23.78 11.14 -2.07
CA GLU A 196 23.48 12.59 -2.09
C GLU A 196 21.98 12.91 -1.99
N ARG A 197 21.15 11.88 -2.09
CA ARG A 197 19.69 12.01 -2.17
C ARG A 197 19.12 12.52 -0.85
N ARG A 198 18.38 13.63 -0.92
CA ARG A 198 17.74 14.28 0.22
C ARG A 198 16.37 14.84 -0.16
N ASN A 199 15.47 14.90 0.82
CA ASN A 199 14.21 15.62 0.68
C ASN A 199 14.46 17.12 0.77
N ASN A 200 13.62 17.91 0.09
CA ASN A 200 13.68 19.37 0.17
C ASN A 200 12.82 19.88 1.33
N PHE A 201 13.29 20.93 2.00
CA PHE A 201 12.53 21.65 3.04
C PHE A 201 12.96 23.12 3.06
N ILE A 202 12.05 24.00 2.63
CA ILE A 202 12.26 25.44 2.53
C ILE A 202 11.12 26.16 3.25
N ILE A 203 11.45 27.15 4.06
CA ILE A 203 10.49 28.03 4.72
C ILE A 203 10.73 29.46 4.23
N ILE A 204 9.65 30.11 3.78
CA ILE A 204 9.67 31.50 3.31
C ILE A 204 8.67 32.29 4.15
N LYS A 205 9.17 33.34 4.82
CA LYS A 205 8.37 34.23 5.66
C LYS A 205 9.01 35.62 5.66
N LYS A 206 8.18 36.67 5.64
CA LYS A 206 8.67 38.05 5.76
C LYS A 206 9.45 38.27 7.07
N GLY A 207 10.56 39.00 6.94
CA GLY A 207 11.45 39.37 8.06
C GLY A 207 12.47 38.31 8.45
N LEU A 208 12.57 37.20 7.72
CA LEU A 208 13.66 36.23 7.89
C LEU A 208 14.85 36.61 6.98
N ASN A 209 16.06 36.45 7.50
CA ASN A 209 17.28 36.49 6.70
C ASN A 209 17.46 35.16 5.96
N ASN A 210 18.13 35.21 4.81
CA ASN A 210 18.55 34.00 4.11
C ASN A 210 19.46 33.17 5.02
N TYR A 211 19.06 31.94 5.28
CA TYR A 211 19.77 31.03 6.16
C TYR A 211 19.69 29.61 5.59
N LYS A 212 20.85 28.96 5.48
CA LYS A 212 20.95 27.55 5.15
C LYS A 212 21.25 26.78 6.43
N ASN A 213 20.35 25.88 6.79
CA ASN A 213 20.55 24.97 7.91
C ASN A 213 21.13 23.65 7.39
N ASP A 214 22.34 23.31 7.82
CA ASP A 214 22.99 22.04 7.49
C ASP A 214 22.82 20.98 8.59
N ASN A 215 22.03 21.27 9.63
CA ASN A 215 21.68 20.28 10.65
C ASN A 215 20.88 19.14 10.01
N PRO A 216 21.26 17.88 10.28
CA PRO A 216 20.54 16.75 9.75
C PRO A 216 19.15 16.64 10.41
N GLY A 217 18.16 16.18 9.64
CA GLY A 217 16.79 16.10 10.08
C GLY A 217 15.93 15.20 9.20
N SER A 218 14.69 15.02 9.61
CA SER A 218 13.71 14.18 8.93
C SER A 218 12.41 14.95 8.68
N LEU A 219 11.50 14.34 7.93
CA LEU A 219 10.17 14.91 7.68
C LEU A 219 9.32 15.09 8.96
N ILE A 220 9.67 14.40 10.05
CA ILE A 220 9.01 14.53 11.35
C ILE A 220 9.35 15.88 12.02
N ASP A 221 10.48 16.48 11.69
CA ASP A 221 10.99 17.73 12.28
C ASP A 221 10.42 19.00 11.61
N VAL A 222 9.64 18.82 10.53
CA VAL A 222 9.08 19.91 9.71
C VAL A 222 8.19 20.85 10.53
N TRP A 223 7.15 20.31 11.17
CA TRP A 223 6.19 21.15 11.90
C TRP A 223 6.77 21.78 13.15
N PRO A 224 7.55 21.08 13.99
CA PRO A 224 8.27 21.71 15.08
C PRO A 224 9.07 22.94 14.64
N THR A 225 9.78 22.84 13.51
CA THR A 225 10.53 23.96 12.92
C THR A 225 9.63 25.09 12.44
N VAL A 226 8.52 24.78 11.76
CA VAL A 226 7.54 25.78 11.29
C VAL A 226 6.89 26.52 12.47
N LEU A 227 6.54 25.80 13.55
CA LEU A 227 5.93 26.37 14.74
C LEU A 227 6.91 27.28 15.50
N ASP A 228 8.17 26.90 15.58
CA ASP A 228 9.25 27.72 16.13
C ASP A 228 9.39 29.04 15.37
N ILE A 229 9.45 28.99 14.03
CA ILE A 229 9.50 30.18 13.17
C ILE A 229 8.24 31.05 13.27
N SER A 230 7.08 30.43 13.56
CA SER A 230 5.83 31.18 13.79
C SER A 230 5.82 31.96 15.11
N GLY A 231 6.80 31.74 15.99
CA GLY A 231 6.88 32.36 17.32
C GLY A 231 5.99 31.69 18.37
N LYS A 232 5.47 30.48 18.09
CA LYS A 232 4.66 29.74 19.07
C LYS A 232 5.56 29.07 20.11
N LYS A 233 5.19 29.23 21.38
CA LYS A 233 5.92 28.63 22.51
C LYS A 233 5.83 27.10 22.55
N ASP A 234 4.67 26.55 22.15
CA ASP A 234 4.52 25.11 21.95
C ASP A 234 4.81 24.77 20.49
N ASN A 235 5.99 24.20 20.27
CA ASN A 235 6.51 23.79 18.97
C ASN A 235 6.76 22.28 18.93
N SER A 236 6.10 21.50 19.79
CA SER A 236 6.26 20.04 19.82
C SER A 236 5.22 19.33 18.93
N LEU A 237 5.66 18.31 18.19
CA LEU A 237 4.75 17.41 17.46
C LEU A 237 5.38 16.01 17.34
N GLY A 238 4.73 15.01 17.92
CA GLY A 238 5.20 13.63 17.88
C GLY A 238 6.64 13.51 18.42
N PHE A 239 7.53 12.94 17.61
CA PHE A 239 8.94 12.77 17.91
C PHE A 239 9.85 13.85 17.32
N GLY A 240 9.27 14.85 16.64
CA GLY A 240 10.05 15.88 15.95
C GLY A 240 10.55 16.97 16.89
N VAL A 241 11.65 17.59 16.49
CA VAL A 241 12.22 18.77 17.16
C VAL A 241 12.46 19.88 16.14
N SER A 242 12.48 21.14 16.57
CA SER A 242 12.84 22.24 15.67
C SER A 242 14.29 22.10 15.23
N LEU A 243 14.53 22.15 13.92
CA LEU A 243 15.88 22.13 13.35
C LEU A 243 16.68 23.41 13.65
N LEU A 244 16.01 24.46 14.16
CA LEU A 244 16.64 25.69 14.63
C LEU A 244 17.11 25.59 16.10
N SER A 245 16.67 24.56 16.82
CA SER A 245 17.11 24.33 18.19
C SER A 245 18.52 23.75 18.22
N ASN A 246 19.21 23.92 19.35
CA ASN A 246 20.50 23.27 19.60
C ASN A 246 20.36 21.76 19.88
N ASN A 247 19.14 21.23 19.94
CA ASN A 247 18.88 19.84 20.25
C ASN A 247 18.81 19.02 18.96
N GLU A 248 19.64 17.99 18.86
CA GLU A 248 19.55 17.01 17.79
C GLU A 248 18.26 16.17 17.91
N SER A 249 17.62 15.86 16.78
CA SER A 249 16.46 14.97 16.74
C SER A 249 16.85 13.57 17.19
N SER A 250 16.36 13.17 18.37
CA SER A 250 16.61 11.83 18.92
C SER A 250 16.07 10.74 18.01
N PHE A 251 14.95 10.98 17.33
CA PHE A 251 14.43 10.07 16.32
C PHE A 251 15.41 9.93 15.16
N TYR A 252 15.85 11.04 14.55
CA TYR A 252 16.80 11.01 13.44
C TYR A 252 18.10 10.29 13.80
N LYS A 253 18.68 10.61 14.97
CA LYS A 253 19.90 9.99 15.48
C LYS A 253 19.77 8.47 15.62
N ASN A 254 18.63 7.99 16.10
CA ASN A 254 18.39 6.55 16.22
C ASN A 254 18.10 5.92 14.86
N LEU A 255 17.40 6.62 13.96
CA LEU A 255 17.13 6.13 12.61
C LEU A 255 18.40 5.96 11.78
N SER A 256 19.36 6.89 11.89
CA SER A 256 20.60 6.87 11.10
C SER A 256 21.55 5.72 11.45
N ILE A 257 21.39 5.11 12.62
CA ILE A 257 22.15 3.94 13.10
C ILE A 257 21.30 2.67 13.22
N ASP A 258 20.12 2.66 12.58
CA ASP A 258 19.16 1.53 12.60
C ASP A 258 18.71 1.09 14.02
N ASN A 259 18.60 2.05 14.94
CA ASN A 259 18.18 1.86 16.33
C ASN A 259 16.82 2.52 16.64
N ALA A 260 15.96 2.68 15.63
CA ALA A 260 14.65 3.34 15.79
C ALA A 260 13.53 2.42 16.30
N TYR A 261 13.85 1.20 16.77
CA TYR A 261 12.86 0.15 17.11
C TYR A 261 11.76 0.64 18.07
N ASP A 262 12.12 1.36 19.13
CA ASP A 262 11.13 1.83 20.11
C ASP A 262 10.16 2.86 19.52
N TYR A 263 10.62 3.69 18.59
CA TYR A 263 9.77 4.65 17.87
C TYR A 263 8.80 3.94 16.92
N ILE A 264 9.28 2.92 16.21
CA ILE A 264 8.45 2.06 15.35
C ILE A 264 7.41 1.30 16.18
N LYS A 265 7.82 0.73 17.32
CA LYS A 265 6.94 0.02 18.26
C LYS A 265 5.91 0.92 18.92
N PHE A 266 6.24 2.17 19.23
CA PHE A 266 5.26 3.14 19.68
C PHE A 266 4.26 3.46 18.57
N SER A 267 4.77 3.75 17.37
CA SER A 267 3.95 4.18 16.24
C SER A 267 3.00 3.09 15.75
N SER A 268 3.39 1.81 15.83
CA SER A 268 2.49 0.69 15.51
C SER A 268 1.28 0.63 16.44
N LYS A 269 1.44 0.98 17.72
CA LYS A 269 0.32 1.04 18.68
C LYS A 269 -0.69 2.14 18.36
N LEU A 270 -0.31 3.14 17.56
CA LEU A 270 -1.23 4.23 17.19
C LEU A 270 -2.38 3.76 16.29
N TRP A 271 -2.24 2.61 15.64
CA TRP A 271 -3.33 1.92 14.95
C TRP A 271 -4.43 1.43 15.88
N ASN A 272 -4.14 1.27 17.18
CA ASN A 272 -5.08 0.81 18.20
C ASN A 272 -5.82 -0.46 17.74
N THR A 273 -5.06 -1.47 17.34
CA THR A 273 -5.58 -2.75 16.89
C THR A 273 -6.40 -3.41 18.00
N PRO A 274 -7.58 -3.96 17.69
CA PRO A 274 -8.50 -4.48 18.71
C PRO A 274 -8.10 -5.89 19.15
N SER A 275 -8.76 -6.36 20.22
CA SER A 275 -8.79 -7.77 20.60
C SER A 275 -10.03 -8.47 20.06
N LEU A 276 -9.90 -9.77 19.74
CA LEU A 276 -11.04 -10.63 19.40
C LEU A 276 -12.07 -10.71 20.55
N LYS A 277 -11.64 -10.47 21.80
CA LYS A 277 -12.52 -10.40 22.98
C LYS A 277 -13.50 -9.23 22.95
N GLU A 278 -13.23 -8.21 22.15
CA GLU A 278 -14.11 -7.04 22.01
C GLU A 278 -15.34 -7.32 21.12
N GLY A 279 -15.44 -8.53 20.56
CA GLY A 279 -16.57 -8.99 19.76
C GLY A 279 -16.35 -8.82 18.25
N LEU A 280 -17.06 -9.67 17.50
CA LEU A 280 -17.01 -9.73 16.04
C LEU A 280 -18.40 -9.49 15.46
N SER A 281 -18.50 -8.67 14.41
CA SER A 281 -19.73 -8.52 13.61
C SER A 281 -19.39 -8.23 12.15
N LYS A 282 -20.36 -8.44 11.25
CA LYS A 282 -20.25 -8.09 9.83
C LYS A 282 -20.84 -6.69 9.60
N SER A 283 -20.12 -5.83 8.88
CA SER A 283 -20.60 -4.50 8.49
C SER A 283 -20.37 -4.32 6.98
N GLY A 284 -21.39 -4.58 6.16
CA GLY A 284 -21.23 -4.69 4.71
C GLY A 284 -20.23 -5.82 4.36
N ASP A 285 -19.24 -5.52 3.52
CA ASP A 285 -18.17 -6.46 3.15
C ASP A 285 -16.94 -6.36 4.09
N ARG A 286 -17.13 -5.85 5.30
CA ARG A 286 -16.09 -5.70 6.32
C ARG A 286 -16.37 -6.57 7.52
N ILE A 287 -15.30 -6.98 8.20
CA ILE A 287 -15.39 -7.50 9.57
C ILE A 287 -15.13 -6.36 10.56
N GLN A 288 -16.06 -6.20 11.50
CA GLN A 288 -15.91 -5.36 12.68
C GLN A 288 -15.32 -6.20 13.80
N ILE A 289 -14.23 -5.73 14.40
CA ILE A 289 -13.59 -6.30 15.58
C ILE A 289 -13.49 -5.18 16.63
N GLY A 290 -14.26 -5.31 17.72
CA GLY A 290 -14.39 -4.23 18.70
C GLY A 290 -14.84 -2.93 18.06
N LYS A 291 -14.01 -1.89 18.12
CA LYS A 291 -14.30 -0.56 17.53
C LYS A 291 -13.76 -0.34 16.12
N GLN A 292 -13.01 -1.29 15.56
CA GLN A 292 -12.38 -1.15 14.25
C GLN A 292 -13.06 -2.05 13.21
N ALA A 293 -13.22 -1.54 11.99
CA ALA A 293 -13.66 -2.34 10.85
C ALA A 293 -12.53 -2.53 9.84
N TYR A 294 -12.44 -3.72 9.27
CA TYR A 294 -11.41 -4.15 8.33
C TYR A 294 -12.06 -4.68 7.05
N SER A 295 -11.56 -4.27 5.89
CA SER A 295 -11.90 -4.91 4.62
C SER A 295 -11.50 -6.39 4.64
N LEU A 296 -12.19 -7.20 3.84
CA LEU A 296 -11.88 -8.62 3.67
C LEU A 296 -11.10 -8.85 2.35
N PRO A 297 -10.19 -9.83 2.30
CA PRO A 297 -9.75 -10.66 3.43
C PRO A 297 -8.93 -9.85 4.45
N VAL A 298 -8.85 -10.35 5.68
CA VAL A 298 -7.96 -9.82 6.71
C VAL A 298 -7.18 -10.95 7.35
N PHE A 299 -5.86 -10.78 7.44
CA PHE A 299 -4.94 -11.64 8.17
C PHE A 299 -4.25 -10.81 9.23
N ALA A 300 -4.11 -11.32 10.45
CA ALA A 300 -3.41 -10.62 11.52
C ALA A 300 -2.59 -11.57 12.39
N GLU A 301 -1.46 -11.05 12.86
CA GLU A 301 -0.73 -11.66 13.98
C GLU A 301 -1.62 -11.70 15.21
N LEU A 302 -1.53 -12.76 16.01
CA LEU A 302 -2.32 -12.87 17.23
C LEU A 302 -1.45 -13.19 18.45
N SER A 303 -1.59 -12.37 19.49
CA SER A 303 -0.96 -12.58 20.79
C SER A 303 -1.97 -12.34 21.90
N ASN A 304 -2.29 -13.38 22.67
CA ASN A 304 -3.33 -13.35 23.71
C ASN A 304 -4.64 -12.73 23.20
N GLU A 305 -5.07 -13.13 21.98
CA GLU A 305 -6.26 -12.62 21.29
C GLU A 305 -6.23 -11.13 20.91
N ASN A 306 -5.10 -10.45 21.06
CA ASN A 306 -4.89 -9.10 20.53
C ASN A 306 -4.31 -9.18 19.12
N LEU A 307 -4.87 -8.39 18.20
CA LEU A 307 -4.33 -8.26 16.86
C LEU A 307 -3.02 -7.48 16.91
N GLY A 308 -1.98 -8.02 16.29
CA GLY A 308 -0.72 -7.33 16.01
C GLY A 308 -0.75 -6.67 14.64
N SER A 309 0.28 -6.91 13.84
CA SER A 309 0.32 -6.52 12.43
C SER A 309 -0.86 -7.10 11.66
N VAL A 310 -1.44 -6.31 10.74
CA VAL A 310 -2.62 -6.67 9.93
C VAL A 310 -2.30 -6.52 8.44
N TRP A 311 -2.69 -7.51 7.65
CA TRP A 311 -2.58 -7.57 6.18
C TRP A 311 -3.95 -7.79 5.56
N PHE A 312 -4.09 -7.37 4.30
CA PHE A 312 -5.36 -7.45 3.57
C PHE A 312 -5.24 -8.21 2.24
N GLU A 313 -4.04 -8.62 1.90
CA GLU A 313 -3.71 -9.42 0.72
C GLU A 313 -2.42 -10.19 1.00
N GLY A 314 -2.09 -11.16 0.16
CA GLY A 314 -0.86 -11.92 0.31
C GLY A 314 -0.89 -12.91 1.48
N PHE A 315 -2.05 -13.45 1.86
CA PHE A 315 -2.18 -14.27 3.07
C PHE A 315 -1.25 -15.48 3.03
N ALA A 316 -1.27 -16.27 1.95
CA ALA A 316 -0.47 -17.49 1.84
C ALA A 316 1.04 -17.18 1.91
N LYS A 317 1.50 -16.16 1.19
CA LYS A 317 2.90 -15.74 1.24
C LYS A 317 3.32 -15.28 2.64
N ASN A 318 2.45 -14.58 3.36
CA ASN A 318 2.81 -13.96 4.64
C ASN A 318 2.69 -14.91 5.84
N VAL A 319 1.67 -15.76 5.89
CA VAL A 319 1.36 -16.59 7.05
C VAL A 319 2.44 -17.63 7.36
N ILE A 320 3.11 -18.17 6.34
CA ILE A 320 4.16 -19.20 6.48
C ILE A 320 5.33 -18.72 7.35
N GLN A 321 5.69 -17.43 7.27
CA GLN A 321 6.76 -16.85 8.08
C GLN A 321 6.39 -16.73 9.56
N TYR A 322 5.10 -16.77 9.86
CA TYR A 322 4.56 -16.65 11.21
C TYR A 322 4.37 -18.03 11.83
N THR A 323 3.77 -18.95 11.08
CA THR A 323 3.51 -20.32 11.53
C THR A 323 4.79 -21.14 11.68
N SER A 324 5.83 -20.87 10.87
CA SER A 324 7.17 -21.49 11.05
C SER A 324 7.82 -21.16 12.41
N LYS A 325 7.38 -20.07 13.06
CA LYS A 325 7.83 -19.66 14.40
C LYS A 325 6.88 -20.12 15.51
N GLY A 326 5.93 -21.01 15.19
CA GLY A 326 4.91 -21.51 16.12
C GLY A 326 3.93 -20.45 16.61
N LYS A 327 3.77 -19.35 15.89
CA LYS A 327 2.90 -18.23 16.31
C LYS A 327 1.46 -18.45 15.88
N SER A 328 0.53 -17.90 16.66
CA SER A 328 -0.91 -17.96 16.37
C SER A 328 -1.34 -16.79 15.50
N PHE A 329 -2.41 -16.95 14.73
CA PHE A 329 -2.89 -15.89 13.84
C PHE A 329 -4.42 -15.86 13.75
N PHE A 330 -4.91 -14.74 13.23
CA PHE A 330 -6.30 -14.53 12.87
C PHE A 330 -6.42 -14.40 11.35
N TYR A 331 -7.42 -15.03 10.76
CA TYR A 331 -7.79 -14.87 9.35
C TYR A 331 -9.30 -14.70 9.24
N ALA A 332 -9.79 -13.80 8.40
CA ALA A 332 -11.20 -13.73 8.06
C ALA A 332 -11.42 -13.36 6.60
N ASN A 333 -12.42 -13.99 5.99
CA ASN A 333 -12.89 -13.69 4.63
C ASN A 333 -14.40 -13.99 4.55
N LEU A 334 -15.07 -13.56 3.48
CA LEU A 334 -16.39 -14.10 3.17
C LEU A 334 -16.26 -15.61 2.96
N CYS A 335 -17.15 -16.41 3.54
CA CYS A 335 -17.08 -17.86 3.44
C CYS A 335 -17.05 -18.33 1.97
N LYS A 336 -17.87 -17.72 1.11
CA LYS A 336 -17.89 -17.99 -0.33
C LYS A 336 -16.55 -17.74 -1.03
N ASN A 337 -15.76 -16.78 -0.55
CA ASN A 337 -14.46 -16.45 -1.14
C ASN A 337 -13.39 -17.52 -0.89
N ILE A 338 -13.62 -18.41 0.08
CA ILE A 338 -12.74 -19.53 0.40
C ILE A 338 -13.39 -20.89 0.09
N GLY A 339 -14.44 -20.91 -0.75
CA GLY A 339 -15.06 -22.14 -1.23
C GLY A 339 -16.10 -22.75 -0.30
N ILE A 340 -16.67 -21.98 0.64
CA ILE A 340 -17.73 -22.42 1.56
C ILE A 340 -19.03 -21.73 1.18
N ASP A 341 -20.09 -22.48 0.91
CA ASP A 341 -21.40 -21.96 0.51
C ASP A 341 -22.12 -21.24 1.66
N SER A 342 -21.79 -19.96 1.86
CA SER A 342 -22.38 -19.09 2.87
C SER A 342 -22.04 -17.61 2.62
N GLU A 343 -23.01 -16.74 2.88
CA GLU A 343 -22.85 -15.27 2.84
C GLU A 343 -22.30 -14.68 4.15
N MET A 344 -22.03 -15.53 5.14
CA MET A 344 -21.39 -15.12 6.40
C MET A 344 -19.90 -14.86 6.20
N ILE A 345 -19.28 -14.24 7.20
CA ILE A 345 -17.82 -14.19 7.29
C ILE A 345 -17.35 -15.44 8.01
N CYS A 346 -16.39 -16.14 7.41
CA CYS A 346 -15.65 -17.23 8.01
C CYS A 346 -14.37 -16.63 8.61
N ALA A 347 -14.32 -16.57 9.94
CA ALA A 347 -13.17 -16.11 10.69
C ALA A 347 -12.50 -17.29 11.42
N TYR A 348 -11.19 -17.28 11.53
CA TYR A 348 -10.40 -18.38 12.09
C TYR A 348 -9.37 -17.81 13.06
N HIS A 349 -9.39 -18.31 14.29
CA HIS A 349 -8.28 -18.19 15.22
C HIS A 349 -7.52 -19.51 15.20
N VAL A 350 -6.27 -19.45 14.71
CA VAL A 350 -5.47 -20.65 14.48
C VAL A 350 -4.21 -20.61 15.36
N THR A 351 -4.00 -21.70 16.07
CA THR A 351 -2.83 -21.96 16.92
C THR A 351 -2.11 -23.23 16.43
N PRO A 352 -0.89 -23.55 16.91
CA PRO A 352 -0.20 -24.78 16.51
C PRO A 352 -0.98 -26.08 16.77
N LYS A 353 -1.95 -26.08 17.69
CA LYS A 353 -2.67 -27.29 18.12
C LYS A 353 -4.18 -27.24 17.91
N LYS A 354 -4.73 -26.08 17.54
CA LYS A 354 -6.17 -25.84 17.53
C LYS A 354 -6.58 -24.85 16.45
N ILE A 355 -7.66 -25.17 15.75
CA ILE A 355 -8.36 -24.29 14.81
C ILE A 355 -9.72 -23.94 15.42
N THR A 356 -9.99 -22.65 15.57
CA THR A 356 -11.29 -22.14 16.03
C THR A 356 -11.93 -21.36 14.89
N LYS A 357 -12.99 -21.93 14.30
CA LYS A 357 -13.81 -21.28 13.28
C LYS A 357 -14.94 -20.48 13.94
N MET A 358 -15.15 -19.28 13.46
CA MET A 358 -16.16 -18.33 13.91
C MET A 358 -16.99 -17.90 12.70
N LEU A 359 -18.30 -18.15 12.74
CA LEU A 359 -19.23 -17.65 11.73
C LEU A 359 -19.82 -16.31 12.19
N VAL A 360 -19.49 -15.25 11.46
CA VAL A 360 -19.82 -13.88 11.83
C VAL A 360 -20.90 -13.31 10.91
N THR A 361 -21.91 -12.71 11.51
CA THR A 361 -23.09 -12.12 10.85
C THR A 361 -23.23 -10.64 11.22
N PRO A 362 -24.16 -9.89 10.59
CA PRO A 362 -24.43 -8.52 11.00
C PRO A 362 -24.90 -8.38 12.46
N MET A 363 -25.54 -9.42 13.02
CA MET A 363 -25.95 -9.46 14.42
C MET A 363 -24.81 -9.84 15.38
N GLY A 364 -23.62 -10.15 14.85
CA GLY A 364 -22.46 -10.57 15.61
C GLY A 364 -22.03 -12.01 15.34
N LEU A 365 -21.21 -12.55 16.24
CA LEU A 365 -20.76 -13.94 16.24
C LEU A 365 -21.96 -14.88 16.42
N LYS A 366 -22.21 -15.75 15.45
CA LYS A 366 -23.35 -16.67 15.44
C LYS A 366 -22.99 -18.07 15.92
N TYR A 367 -21.87 -18.61 15.43
CA TYR A 367 -21.41 -19.96 15.75
C TYR A 367 -19.90 -19.99 15.94
N VAL A 368 -19.46 -20.87 16.86
CA VAL A 368 -18.04 -21.18 17.10
C VAL A 368 -17.86 -22.68 17.00
N TYR A 369 -16.89 -23.11 16.20
CA TYR A 369 -16.51 -24.51 16.05
C TYR A 369 -15.04 -24.65 16.39
N GLU A 370 -14.74 -25.57 17.29
CA GLU A 370 -13.37 -25.82 17.74
C GLU A 370 -12.92 -27.20 17.27
N LYS A 371 -11.69 -27.26 16.75
CA LYS A 371 -11.07 -28.49 16.31
C LYS A 371 -9.65 -28.55 16.86
N ASP A 372 -9.40 -29.53 17.72
CA ASP A 372 -8.05 -29.85 18.21
C ASP A 372 -7.27 -30.58 17.12
N ALA A 373 -6.84 -29.80 16.13
CA ALA A 373 -6.06 -30.26 15.00
C ALA A 373 -4.98 -29.24 14.62
N THR A 374 -3.83 -29.76 14.20
CA THR A 374 -2.75 -28.94 13.66
C THR A 374 -3.02 -28.66 12.18
N SER A 375 -3.15 -27.39 11.83
CA SER A 375 -3.20 -26.95 10.43
C SER A 375 -1.92 -27.34 9.69
N ILE A 376 -2.02 -27.65 8.38
CA ILE A 376 -0.83 -27.92 7.57
C ILE A 376 0.17 -26.76 7.60
N LEU A 377 -0.29 -25.53 7.87
CA LEU A 377 0.55 -24.33 7.93
C LEU A 377 1.66 -24.40 8.99
N TYR A 378 1.55 -25.29 9.99
CA TYR A 378 2.58 -25.52 11.01
C TYR A 378 3.51 -26.70 10.70
N LYS A 379 3.32 -27.39 9.57
CA LYS A 379 4.24 -28.41 9.11
C LYS A 379 5.49 -27.77 8.51
N GLU A 380 6.57 -28.54 8.48
CA GLU A 380 7.76 -28.19 7.71
C GLU A 380 7.49 -28.32 6.21
N HIS A 381 8.34 -27.70 5.40
CA HIS A 381 8.31 -27.80 3.94
C HIS A 381 7.01 -27.33 3.27
N ILE A 382 6.27 -26.43 3.90
CA ILE A 382 5.13 -25.76 3.26
C ILE A 382 5.60 -24.52 2.51
N ALA A 383 5.10 -24.36 1.29
CA ALA A 383 5.16 -23.11 0.54
C ALA A 383 3.78 -22.46 0.49
N GLY A 384 3.74 -21.14 0.63
CA GLY A 384 2.54 -20.32 0.44
C GLY A 384 2.70 -19.42 -0.78
N ILE A 385 1.73 -19.44 -1.68
CA ILE A 385 1.71 -18.65 -2.91
C ILE A 385 0.48 -17.75 -2.88
N SER A 386 0.73 -16.46 -3.00
CA SER A 386 -0.30 -15.45 -3.19
C SER A 386 -0.19 -14.89 -4.60
N SER A 387 -1.30 -14.87 -5.33
CA SER A 387 -1.34 -14.43 -6.72
C SER A 387 -2.54 -13.51 -6.93
N GLY A 388 -2.36 -12.37 -7.57
CA GLY A 388 -3.44 -11.40 -7.78
C GLY A 388 -3.15 -10.44 -8.93
N PRO A 389 -4.08 -9.52 -9.24
CA PRO A 389 -3.90 -8.48 -10.26
C PRO A 389 -2.70 -7.56 -9.97
N TYR A 390 -2.29 -6.75 -10.96
CA TYR A 390 -1.08 -5.89 -10.92
C TYR A 390 -0.85 -5.06 -9.64
N PHE A 391 -1.92 -4.68 -8.94
CA PHE A 391 -1.90 -3.84 -7.74
C PHE A 391 -1.92 -4.62 -6.42
N ILE A 392 -1.86 -5.95 -6.48
CA ILE A 392 -1.92 -6.84 -5.32
C ILE A 392 -0.53 -7.43 -5.03
N ASP A 393 -0.20 -7.55 -3.75
CA ASP A 393 1.06 -8.15 -3.30
C ASP A 393 1.14 -9.67 -3.57
N SER A 394 1.66 -10.04 -4.74
CA SER A 394 1.88 -11.43 -5.15
C SER A 394 3.27 -11.95 -4.80
N GLY A 395 3.41 -13.27 -4.73
CA GLY A 395 4.69 -13.94 -4.54
C GLY A 395 4.58 -15.28 -3.81
N ILE A 396 5.74 -15.87 -3.54
CA ILE A 396 5.89 -17.15 -2.87
C ILE A 396 6.81 -17.04 -1.66
N SER A 397 6.52 -17.82 -0.62
CA SER A 397 7.45 -18.04 0.50
C SER A 397 7.38 -19.48 0.98
N SER A 398 8.43 -19.95 1.65
CA SER A 398 8.46 -21.27 2.31
C SER A 398 8.93 -21.15 3.75
N THR A 399 8.79 -22.23 4.53
CA THR A 399 9.21 -22.28 5.94
C THR A 399 10.71 -22.01 6.12
N ALA A 400 11.55 -22.49 5.19
CA ALA A 400 13.01 -22.35 5.23
C ALA A 400 13.51 -21.15 4.39
N GLY A 401 12.68 -20.63 3.49
CA GLY A 401 13.11 -19.75 2.40
C GLY A 401 12.81 -18.27 2.59
N LYS A 402 13.57 -17.45 1.85
CA LYS A 402 13.26 -16.04 1.63
C LYS A 402 12.00 -15.92 0.77
N ARG A 403 11.23 -14.86 1.02
CA ARG A 403 10.12 -14.45 0.14
C ARG A 403 10.67 -14.08 -1.23
N MET A 404 9.98 -14.51 -2.28
CA MET A 404 10.25 -14.10 -3.66
C MET A 404 8.99 -13.51 -4.27
N ALA A 405 9.09 -12.30 -4.82
CA ALA A 405 8.03 -11.74 -5.65
C ALA A 405 7.94 -12.50 -6.98
N THR A 406 6.73 -12.78 -7.43
CA THR A 406 6.51 -13.43 -8.74
C THR A 406 6.38 -12.35 -9.82
N PRO A 407 7.02 -12.52 -11.00
CA PRO A 407 6.82 -11.62 -12.13
C PRO A 407 5.35 -11.55 -12.56
N PHE A 408 4.97 -10.53 -13.33
CA PHE A 408 3.64 -10.47 -13.95
C PHE A 408 3.51 -11.49 -15.08
N GLY A 409 2.30 -12.03 -15.25
CA GLY A 409 1.95 -13.04 -16.22
C GLY A 409 1.96 -14.47 -15.65
N PHE A 410 2.41 -15.44 -16.44
CA PHE A 410 2.41 -16.85 -16.06
C PHE A 410 3.84 -17.35 -15.85
N SER A 411 4.14 -17.76 -14.61
CA SER A 411 5.47 -18.19 -14.19
C SER A 411 5.52 -19.68 -13.86
N PHE A 412 6.55 -20.37 -14.36
CA PHE A 412 7.00 -21.67 -13.86
C PHE A 412 8.14 -21.46 -12.88
N LEU A 413 8.07 -22.12 -11.72
CA LEU A 413 8.99 -21.98 -10.61
C LEU A 413 9.55 -23.35 -10.22
N THR A 414 10.84 -23.38 -9.88
CA THR A 414 11.49 -24.54 -9.24
C THR A 414 12.00 -24.16 -7.85
N LYS A 415 12.00 -25.15 -6.94
CA LYS A 415 12.68 -25.00 -5.66
C LYS A 415 14.20 -25.03 -5.91
N LYS A 416 14.93 -24.09 -5.32
CA LYS A 416 16.39 -24.07 -5.33
C LYS A 416 16.90 -23.74 -3.94
N ASP A 417 17.68 -24.67 -3.36
CA ASP A 417 18.14 -24.58 -1.98
C ASP A 417 16.96 -24.33 -1.03
N ASP A 418 17.03 -23.29 -0.20
CA ASP A 418 15.94 -22.85 0.67
C ASP A 418 14.90 -21.98 -0.06
N GLY A 419 15.17 -21.53 -1.28
CA GLY A 419 14.34 -20.58 -2.03
C GLY A 419 13.63 -21.14 -3.27
N PHE A 420 13.21 -20.22 -4.12
CA PHE A 420 12.57 -20.50 -5.40
C PHE A 420 13.25 -19.70 -6.50
N ASN A 421 13.25 -20.24 -7.71
CA ASN A 421 13.69 -19.56 -8.91
C ASN A 421 12.55 -19.53 -9.94
N VAL A 422 12.46 -18.44 -10.69
CA VAL A 422 11.64 -18.38 -11.90
C VAL A 422 12.40 -19.07 -13.03
N THR A 423 11.89 -20.20 -13.50
CA THR A 423 12.46 -20.96 -14.62
C THR A 423 12.04 -20.35 -15.95
N LEU A 424 10.78 -19.92 -16.03
CA LEU A 424 10.20 -19.31 -17.23
C LEU A 424 9.03 -18.41 -16.83
N ASN A 425 8.90 -17.25 -17.47
CA ASN A 425 7.77 -16.35 -17.29
C ASN A 425 7.29 -15.81 -18.65
N PHE A 426 5.98 -15.62 -18.77
CA PHE A 426 5.33 -15.04 -19.94
C PHE A 426 4.38 -13.93 -19.54
N GLU A 427 4.58 -12.71 -20.03
CA GLU A 427 3.63 -11.61 -19.82
C GLU A 427 2.44 -11.72 -20.79
N THR A 428 1.49 -12.56 -20.40
CA THR A 428 0.28 -12.91 -21.16
C THR A 428 -0.53 -11.68 -21.59
N CYS A 429 -0.65 -10.66 -20.74
CA CYS A 429 -1.39 -9.44 -21.05
C CYS A 429 -0.62 -8.43 -21.93
N HIS A 430 0.62 -8.74 -22.32
CA HIS A 430 1.44 -7.93 -23.24
C HIS A 430 1.69 -8.66 -24.57
N ASN A 431 0.78 -9.54 -24.98
CA ASN A 431 0.83 -10.30 -26.24
C ASN A 431 2.11 -11.15 -26.42
N GLN A 432 2.79 -11.53 -25.34
CA GLN A 432 3.87 -12.50 -25.44
C GLN A 432 3.32 -13.89 -25.74
N SER A 433 3.79 -14.49 -26.83
CA SER A 433 3.42 -15.84 -27.23
C SER A 433 4.04 -16.90 -26.31
N LEU A 434 3.29 -17.96 -26.01
CA LEU A 434 3.82 -19.14 -25.30
C LEU A 434 4.88 -19.86 -26.13
N ASP A 435 6.07 -20.04 -25.54
CA ASP A 435 7.15 -20.84 -26.11
C ASP A 435 6.93 -22.33 -25.76
N LYS A 436 6.14 -23.02 -26.58
CA LYS A 436 5.69 -24.39 -26.32
C LYS A 436 6.84 -25.37 -26.21
N ASP A 437 7.92 -25.15 -26.95
CA ASP A 437 9.09 -26.05 -26.93
C ASP A 437 9.86 -25.88 -25.62
N LYS A 438 10.07 -24.65 -25.15
CA LYS A 438 10.65 -24.43 -23.80
C LYS A 438 9.78 -25.02 -22.70
N ILE A 439 8.45 -24.88 -22.78
CA ILE A 439 7.54 -25.47 -21.79
C ILE A 439 7.72 -27.00 -21.78
N LYS A 440 7.69 -27.66 -22.93
CA LYS A 440 7.91 -29.11 -23.03
C LYS A 440 9.27 -29.53 -22.47
N THR A 441 10.33 -28.78 -22.75
CA THR A 441 11.67 -29.04 -22.19
C THR A 441 11.66 -28.97 -20.68
N ILE A 442 11.10 -27.90 -20.08
CA ILE A 442 11.04 -27.74 -18.62
C ILE A 442 10.20 -28.85 -17.99
N LEU A 443 9.07 -29.23 -18.60
CA LEU A 443 8.23 -30.34 -18.15
C LEU A 443 8.95 -31.70 -18.20
N ALA A 444 9.85 -31.90 -19.17
CA ALA A 444 10.64 -33.11 -19.30
C ALA A 444 11.83 -33.16 -18.32
N GLU A 445 12.46 -32.02 -18.06
CA GLU A 445 13.65 -31.92 -17.20
C GLU A 445 13.32 -31.89 -15.70
N ASN A 446 12.10 -31.47 -15.32
CA ASN A 446 11.75 -31.24 -13.93
C ASN A 446 10.58 -32.13 -13.51
N HIS A 447 10.85 -33.03 -12.55
CA HIS A 447 9.83 -33.92 -11.99
C HIS A 447 8.85 -33.21 -11.04
N HIS A 448 9.23 -32.03 -10.53
CA HIS A 448 8.44 -31.20 -9.62
C HIS A 448 8.53 -29.73 -10.07
N LEU A 449 7.40 -29.19 -10.52
CA LEU A 449 7.29 -27.77 -10.89
C LEU A 449 6.11 -27.15 -10.17
N ILE A 450 6.25 -25.88 -9.87
CA ILE A 450 5.18 -25.02 -9.42
C ILE A 450 4.87 -24.05 -10.56
N TYR A 451 3.62 -23.73 -10.80
CA TYR A 451 3.27 -22.62 -11.68
C TYR A 451 2.22 -21.71 -11.04
N THR A 452 2.26 -20.43 -11.37
CA THR A 452 1.31 -19.44 -10.87
C THR A 452 1.08 -18.33 -11.87
N SER A 453 -0.16 -17.87 -11.96
CA SER A 453 -0.53 -16.70 -12.77
C SER A 453 -0.65 -15.45 -11.91
N ASN A 454 0.33 -14.58 -11.97
CA ASN A 454 0.27 -13.26 -11.35
C ASN A 454 -0.25 -12.26 -12.39
N ASP A 455 -1.20 -11.40 -12.04
CA ASP A 455 -2.10 -10.70 -12.95
C ASP A 455 -3.11 -11.61 -13.65
N SER A 456 -2.73 -12.35 -14.69
CA SER A 456 -3.67 -13.22 -15.43
C SER A 456 -3.04 -14.24 -16.37
N ILE A 457 -3.83 -15.25 -16.74
CA ILE A 457 -3.64 -16.03 -17.98
C ILE A 457 -4.59 -15.56 -19.10
N ASN A 458 -5.83 -15.15 -18.75
CA ASN A 458 -6.82 -14.62 -19.70
C ASN A 458 -6.85 -13.08 -19.68
N CYS A 459 -6.45 -12.45 -20.78
CA CYS A 459 -6.40 -11.00 -20.92
C CYS A 459 -7.36 -10.48 -22.00
N GLY A 460 -8.43 -11.23 -22.30
CA GLY A 460 -9.46 -10.86 -23.28
C GLY A 460 -9.52 -11.76 -24.51
N ASP A 461 -8.65 -12.77 -24.59
CA ASP A 461 -8.72 -13.86 -25.56
C ASP A 461 -8.40 -15.21 -24.90
N ASP A 462 -8.98 -16.29 -25.44
CA ASP A 462 -8.83 -17.64 -24.89
C ASP A 462 -7.65 -18.41 -25.52
N LYS A 463 -6.78 -17.76 -26.30
CA LYS A 463 -5.71 -18.48 -27.00
C LYS A 463 -4.73 -19.10 -26.02
N THR A 464 -4.21 -18.28 -25.11
CA THR A 464 -3.21 -18.68 -24.10
C THR A 464 -3.77 -19.73 -23.14
N THR A 465 -5.03 -19.57 -22.71
CA THR A 465 -5.70 -20.49 -21.81
C THR A 465 -5.93 -21.86 -22.45
N ASN A 466 -6.38 -21.90 -23.71
CA ASN A 466 -6.57 -23.15 -24.46
C ASN A 466 -5.24 -23.88 -24.70
N GLU A 467 -4.18 -23.14 -25.03
CA GLU A 467 -2.85 -23.72 -25.22
C GLU A 467 -2.29 -24.32 -23.92
N LEU A 468 -2.40 -23.61 -22.79
CA LEU A 468 -1.99 -24.14 -21.48
C LEU A 468 -2.85 -25.31 -21.02
N SER A 469 -4.17 -25.25 -21.23
CA SER A 469 -5.07 -26.38 -20.92
C SER A 469 -4.66 -27.64 -21.67
N SER A 470 -4.33 -27.51 -22.97
CA SER A 470 -3.85 -28.63 -23.77
C SER A 470 -2.47 -29.14 -23.34
N LEU A 471 -1.52 -28.24 -23.03
CA LEU A 471 -0.16 -28.61 -22.65
C LEU A 471 -0.09 -29.27 -21.27
N LEU A 472 -0.87 -28.76 -20.31
CA LEU A 472 -0.87 -29.24 -18.93
C LEU A 472 -1.93 -30.30 -18.65
N SER A 473 -2.85 -30.53 -19.61
CA SER A 473 -4.01 -31.42 -19.46
C SER A 473 -4.86 -31.09 -18.22
N ASP A 474 -5.05 -29.79 -17.97
CA ASP A 474 -5.70 -29.28 -16.77
C ASP A 474 -6.92 -28.43 -17.12
N LYS A 475 -8.08 -28.80 -16.56
CA LYS A 475 -9.38 -28.18 -16.83
C LYS A 475 -9.54 -26.82 -16.15
N ASN A 476 -8.74 -26.50 -15.13
CA ASN A 476 -8.81 -25.20 -14.47
C ASN A 476 -8.36 -24.04 -15.37
N PHE A 477 -7.71 -24.34 -16.50
CA PHE A 477 -7.39 -23.35 -17.54
C PHE A 477 -8.55 -23.07 -18.49
N THR A 478 -9.66 -23.82 -18.42
CA THR A 478 -10.83 -23.62 -19.28
C THR A 478 -11.81 -22.63 -18.65
N ASN A 479 -12.46 -21.81 -19.49
CA ASN A 479 -13.47 -20.83 -19.07
C ASN A 479 -12.98 -19.89 -17.95
N LEU A 480 -11.74 -19.42 -18.05
CA LEU A 480 -11.22 -18.41 -17.13
C LEU A 480 -11.86 -17.07 -17.44
N ALA A 481 -12.38 -16.38 -16.42
CA ALA A 481 -12.75 -14.98 -16.54
C ALA A 481 -11.51 -14.11 -16.80
N PHE A 482 -11.73 -12.90 -17.30
CA PHE A 482 -10.68 -11.90 -17.42
C PHE A 482 -9.98 -11.73 -16.07
N ARG A 483 -8.64 -11.84 -16.06
CA ARG A 483 -7.83 -11.70 -14.83
C ARG A 483 -8.15 -12.68 -13.71
N GLN A 484 -8.64 -13.87 -14.03
CA GLN A 484 -8.78 -14.96 -13.06
C GLN A 484 -7.47 -15.74 -12.91
N GLN A 485 -7.01 -15.94 -11.67
CA GLN A 485 -5.75 -16.62 -11.38
C GLN A 485 -5.89 -18.14 -11.30
N VAL A 486 -4.82 -18.86 -11.65
CA VAL A 486 -4.62 -20.28 -11.45
C VAL A 486 -3.22 -20.50 -10.89
N THR A 487 -3.13 -21.32 -9.84
CA THR A 487 -1.85 -21.77 -9.25
C THR A 487 -1.87 -23.28 -9.15
N GLY A 488 -0.77 -23.93 -9.47
CA GLY A 488 -0.72 -25.38 -9.51
C GLY A 488 0.69 -25.94 -9.40
N ILE A 489 0.73 -27.27 -9.38
CA ILE A 489 1.95 -28.07 -9.35
C ILE A 489 1.90 -29.12 -10.45
N ILE A 490 3.07 -29.56 -10.86
CA ILE A 490 3.24 -30.69 -11.78
C ILE A 490 4.00 -31.78 -11.04
N THR A 491 3.41 -32.97 -11.00
CA THR A 491 3.99 -34.17 -10.37
C THR A 491 3.94 -35.33 -11.36
N GLY A 492 5.08 -35.91 -11.72
CA GLY A 492 5.10 -37.07 -12.60
C GLY A 492 4.37 -36.84 -13.93
N GLY A 493 4.49 -35.61 -14.48
CA GLY A 493 3.83 -35.20 -15.73
C GLY A 493 2.34 -34.85 -15.60
N LYS A 494 1.73 -34.91 -14.41
CA LYS A 494 0.33 -34.53 -14.18
C LYS A 494 0.24 -33.18 -13.49
N SER A 495 -0.59 -32.29 -14.06
CA SER A 495 -0.95 -31.02 -13.45
C SER A 495 -2.06 -31.18 -12.42
N VAL A 496 -1.91 -30.55 -11.26
CA VAL A 496 -2.95 -30.37 -10.26
C VAL A 496 -2.96 -28.90 -9.83
N SER A 497 -4.11 -28.25 -9.88
CA SER A 497 -4.21 -26.82 -9.63
C SER A 497 -5.45 -26.40 -8.85
N VAL A 498 -5.38 -25.16 -8.37
CA VAL A 498 -6.50 -24.43 -7.79
C VAL A 498 -6.80 -23.24 -8.71
N LYS A 499 -8.08 -23.09 -9.08
CA LYS A 499 -8.60 -21.93 -9.80
C LYS A 499 -9.14 -20.91 -8.80
N GLY A 500 -8.70 -19.66 -8.91
CA GLY A 500 -9.19 -18.55 -8.09
C GLY A 500 -10.59 -18.10 -8.49
N LEU A 501 -11.18 -17.19 -7.73
CA LEU A 501 -12.43 -16.53 -8.13
C LEU A 501 -12.10 -15.34 -9.05
N PRO A 502 -13.00 -14.96 -9.98
CA PRO A 502 -12.84 -13.74 -10.76
C PRO A 502 -12.63 -12.52 -9.87
N ASP A 503 -11.73 -11.62 -10.29
CA ASP A 503 -11.38 -10.35 -9.61
C ASP A 503 -10.88 -10.48 -8.16
N MET A 504 -10.56 -11.69 -7.69
CA MET A 504 -10.11 -11.97 -6.33
C MET A 504 -8.71 -12.57 -6.33
N PRO A 505 -7.82 -12.13 -5.43
CA PRO A 505 -6.54 -12.79 -5.23
C PRO A 505 -6.71 -14.27 -4.86
N LEU A 506 -5.80 -15.09 -5.38
CA LEU A 506 -5.70 -16.51 -5.10
C LEU A 506 -4.55 -16.78 -4.13
N ASP A 507 -4.90 -17.29 -2.95
CA ASP A 507 -3.97 -17.82 -1.97
C ASP A 507 -3.99 -19.36 -2.01
N THR A 508 -2.82 -19.98 -2.12
CA THR A 508 -2.66 -21.45 -2.17
C THR A 508 -1.45 -21.90 -1.36
N PHE A 509 -1.49 -23.14 -0.91
CA PHE A 509 -0.44 -23.75 -0.12
C PHE A 509 0.03 -25.06 -0.77
N ILE A 510 1.33 -25.31 -0.75
CA ILE A 510 1.93 -26.50 -1.34
C ILE A 510 2.72 -27.22 -0.27
N ASP A 511 2.41 -28.49 -0.04
CA ASP A 511 3.28 -29.39 0.72
C ASP A 511 4.38 -29.87 -0.22
N LEU A 512 5.59 -29.34 -0.06
CA LEU A 512 6.72 -29.63 -0.95
C LEU A 512 7.25 -31.06 -0.80
N GLN A 513 6.92 -31.75 0.30
CA GLN A 513 7.35 -33.12 0.54
C GLN A 513 6.39 -34.12 -0.08
N GLN A 514 5.08 -33.87 0.06
CA GLN A 514 4.03 -34.71 -0.53
C GLN A 514 3.73 -34.36 -1.98
N ASN A 515 4.19 -33.19 -2.43
CA ASN A 515 3.86 -32.57 -3.70
C ASN A 515 2.34 -32.50 -3.92
N THR A 516 1.65 -31.93 -2.93
CA THR A 516 0.20 -31.68 -2.95
C THR A 516 -0.07 -30.18 -2.84
N ILE A 517 -1.14 -29.73 -3.48
CA ILE A 517 -1.61 -28.34 -3.43
C ILE A 517 -2.94 -28.26 -2.68
N HIS A 518 -3.07 -27.23 -1.86
CA HIS A 518 -4.18 -27.05 -0.93
C HIS A 518 -4.76 -25.62 -1.07
N PRO A 519 -6.07 -25.47 -1.36
CA PRO A 519 -6.75 -24.18 -1.26
C PRO A 519 -6.91 -23.74 0.20
N VAL A 520 -7.32 -22.49 0.41
CA VAL A 520 -7.46 -21.88 1.75
C VAL A 520 -8.39 -22.69 2.68
N CYS A 521 -9.50 -23.24 2.20
CA CYS A 521 -10.38 -24.00 3.08
C CYS A 521 -9.75 -25.30 3.61
N GLU A 522 -8.81 -25.92 2.87
CA GLU A 522 -8.17 -27.17 3.31
C GLU A 522 -7.21 -26.90 4.46
N VAL A 523 -6.51 -25.75 4.45
CA VAL A 523 -5.59 -25.41 5.53
C VAL A 523 -6.31 -25.11 6.85
N PHE A 524 -7.60 -24.78 6.78
CA PHE A 524 -8.49 -24.65 7.94
C PHE A 524 -9.31 -25.91 8.23
N LEU A 525 -9.13 -26.99 7.45
CA LEU A 525 -9.89 -28.24 7.54
C LEU A 525 -11.41 -28.03 7.43
N ASP A 526 -11.81 -27.15 6.50
CA ASP A 526 -13.16 -26.60 6.41
C ASP A 526 -13.71 -26.55 4.98
N CYS A 527 -13.05 -27.22 4.02
CA CYS A 527 -13.65 -27.37 2.70
C CYS A 527 -14.92 -28.21 2.78
N PRO A 528 -15.95 -27.88 1.97
CA PRO A 528 -17.08 -28.77 1.78
C PRO A 528 -16.59 -30.15 1.34
N THR A 529 -17.15 -31.22 1.90
CA THR A 529 -16.99 -32.54 1.31
C THR A 529 -17.54 -32.51 -0.10
N PRO A 530 -16.86 -33.09 -1.11
CA PRO A 530 -17.43 -33.22 -2.44
C PRO A 530 -18.82 -33.84 -2.29
N SER A 531 -19.85 -33.15 -2.74
CA SER A 531 -21.21 -33.68 -2.75
C SER A 531 -21.18 -35.01 -3.49
N SER A 532 -21.41 -36.10 -2.77
CA SER A 532 -21.48 -37.47 -3.29
C SER A 532 -22.53 -37.61 -4.37
#